data_AF-A0A7S4UJL1-F1
#
_entry.id   AF-A0A7S4UJL1-F1
#
_cell.length_a   1.000
_cell.length_b   1.000
_cell.length_c   1.000
_cell.angle_alpha   90.00
_cell.angle_beta   90.00
_cell.angle_gamma   90.00
#
_symmetry.space_group_name_H-M   'P 1'
#
loop_
_entity.id
_entity.type
_entity.pdbx_description
1 polymer ?
#
loop_
_entity_poly.entity_id
_entity_poly.type
_entity_poly.pdbx_seq_one_letter_code
_entity_poly.pdbx_strand_id
1 'polypeptide(L)'
;EHVASALQEGVRNPVPWSGESSWLWMVVLRRAGLGSPGPLGQVLVLATALSLTLLAITWNALLACRNACQPGASLHSDGLEQPNVIQQNVVLRNMTQRIQTAEQALLRLLATARHAANQGAKVAEGGGAPAGAGGGGAAEPDPAGRTDGIGGGEGGGAASDDNEAERTSEEEEQRAMIKYDRNTKKFLRFRPDFQCGSRVPLLPDEEPVECNPDSDTPCCSALGWCGKTKLHCKCPTCIDYRQERRG
;
A
#
# COMPACT_ATOMS: atom_id res chain seq x y z
N GLU A 1 45.45 -5.41 39.70
CA GLU A 1 45.41 -6.04 41.03
C GLU A 1 44.03 -5.76 41.62
N HIS A 2 43.17 -6.79 41.59
CA HIS A 2 42.54 -7.37 42.79
C HIS A 2 41.46 -6.45 43.38
N VAL A 3 40.16 -6.75 43.37
CA VAL A 3 39.48 -8.05 43.52
C VAL A 3 38.08 -8.01 42.88
N ALA A 4 37.73 -9.11 42.23
CA ALA A 4 36.43 -9.41 41.63
C ALA A 4 35.44 -10.02 42.64
N SER A 5 34.18 -10.08 42.20
CA SER A 5 33.19 -11.15 42.50
C SER A 5 32.73 -11.36 43.94
N ALA A 6 31.49 -10.93 44.19
CA ALA A 6 30.44 -11.61 44.94
C ALA A 6 29.26 -10.63 45.04
N LEU A 7 28.00 -10.86 44.68
CA LEU A 7 27.13 -11.98 44.29
C LEU A 7 25.93 -11.25 43.64
N GLN A 8 25.54 -11.45 42.39
CA GLN A 8 24.76 -12.59 41.90
C GLN A 8 24.11 -13.42 43.01
N GLU A 9 23.07 -12.88 43.65
CA GLU A 9 21.97 -13.64 44.27
C GLU A 9 20.86 -12.65 44.71
N GLY A 10 19.67 -12.81 44.16
CA GLY A 10 18.53 -11.91 44.42
C GLY A 10 17.34 -12.16 43.49
N VAL A 11 17.59 -12.83 42.36
CA VAL A 11 16.55 -13.54 41.61
C VAL A 11 16.48 -14.97 42.14
N ARG A 12 15.79 -15.16 43.28
CA ARG A 12 15.16 -16.41 43.75
C ARG A 12 14.71 -16.24 45.20
N ASN A 13 13.50 -15.70 45.38
CA ASN A 13 12.48 -16.10 46.36
C ASN A 13 11.56 -14.91 46.65
N PRO A 14 10.24 -15.02 46.40
CA PRO A 14 9.29 -14.03 46.89
C PRO A 14 9.22 -14.14 48.42
N VAL A 15 9.64 -13.09 49.12
CA VAL A 15 9.36 -12.94 50.55
C VAL A 15 7.86 -12.63 50.68
N PRO A 16 7.08 -13.40 51.45
CA PRO A 16 5.69 -13.07 51.67
C PRO A 16 5.67 -11.81 52.54
N TRP A 17 5.17 -10.71 51.98
CA TRP A 17 4.87 -9.51 52.77
C TRP A 17 3.79 -9.88 53.79
N SER A 18 4.22 -10.13 55.02
CA SER A 18 3.35 -10.24 56.19
C SER A 18 2.60 -8.93 56.37
N GLY A 19 1.29 -9.04 56.62
CA GLY A 19 0.36 -7.93 56.78
C GLY A 19 0.52 -7.18 58.11
N GLU A 20 1.70 -6.64 58.38
CA GLU A 20 1.97 -5.89 59.62
C GLU A 20 2.16 -4.38 59.39
N SER A 21 2.28 -3.91 58.14
CA SER A 21 2.45 -2.48 57.84
C SER A 21 1.17 -1.64 57.99
N SER A 22 0.00 -2.28 58.10
CA SER A 22 -1.29 -1.57 58.15
C SER A 22 -1.60 -0.94 59.50
N TRP A 23 -1.00 -1.43 60.60
CA TRP A 23 -1.25 -0.90 61.95
C TRP A 23 -0.51 0.41 62.20
N LEU A 24 0.70 0.57 61.65
CA LEU A 24 1.51 1.78 61.82
C LEU A 24 0.89 2.99 61.11
N TRP A 25 0.29 2.81 59.93
CA TRP A 25 -0.42 3.89 59.22
C TRP A 25 -1.70 4.35 59.95
N MET A 26 -2.45 3.42 60.56
CA MET A 26 -3.65 3.77 61.33
C MET A 26 -3.33 4.55 62.61
N VAL A 27 -2.18 4.30 63.24
CA VAL A 27 -1.73 5.04 64.43
C VAL A 27 -1.28 6.46 64.07
N VAL A 28 -0.60 6.64 62.94
CA VAL A 28 -0.17 7.97 62.46
C VAL A 28 -1.38 8.85 62.10
N LEU A 29 -2.38 8.29 61.41
CA LEU A 29 -3.59 9.02 61.05
C LEU A 29 -4.43 9.44 62.27
N ARG A 30 -4.49 8.61 63.31
CA ARG A 30 -5.26 8.91 64.52
C ARG A 30 -4.60 10.01 65.39
N ARG A 31 -3.30 10.27 65.23
CA ARG A 31 -2.56 11.31 65.97
C ARG A 31 -2.66 12.70 65.32
N ALA A 32 -3.10 12.79 64.06
CA ALA A 32 -3.21 14.05 63.31
C ALA A 32 -4.55 14.79 63.50
N GLY A 33 -5.47 14.29 64.34
CA GLY A 33 -6.72 14.99 64.68
C GLY A 33 -7.69 15.23 63.52
N LEU A 34 -7.43 14.64 62.35
CA LEU A 34 -8.30 14.72 61.19
C LEU A 34 -9.42 13.69 61.38
N GLY A 35 -10.56 14.16 61.88
CA GLY A 35 -11.80 13.38 61.89
C GLY A 35 -12.09 12.81 60.51
N SER A 36 -12.63 11.59 60.48
CA SER A 36 -12.92 10.88 59.23
C SER A 36 -13.70 11.80 58.28
N PRO A 37 -13.20 12.06 57.06
CA PRO A 37 -13.94 12.86 56.11
C PRO A 37 -15.28 12.17 55.88
N GLY A 38 -16.38 12.93 55.98
CA GLY A 38 -17.69 12.44 55.59
C GLY A 38 -17.68 11.96 54.12
N PRO A 39 -18.74 11.30 53.64
CA PRO A 39 -18.77 10.71 52.30
C PRO A 39 -18.44 11.71 51.19
N LEU A 40 -18.83 12.98 51.34
CA LEU A 40 -18.47 14.07 50.42
C LEU A 40 -16.98 14.46 50.48
N GLY A 41 -16.36 14.39 51.66
CA GLY A 41 -14.94 14.65 51.83
C GLY A 41 -14.07 13.55 51.21
N GLN A 42 -14.50 12.29 51.28
CA GLN A 42 -13.82 11.18 50.60
C GLN A 42 -13.87 11.33 49.08
N VAL A 43 -15.01 11.74 48.52
CA VAL A 43 -15.14 12.01 47.07
C VAL A 43 -14.20 13.13 46.63
N LEU A 44 -14.08 14.21 47.42
CA LEU A 44 -13.19 15.33 47.10
C LEU A 44 -11.70 14.93 47.16
N VAL A 45 -11.31 14.12 48.14
CA VAL A 45 -9.93 13.60 48.26
C VAL A 45 -9.59 12.67 47.10
N LEU A 46 -10.51 11.78 46.70
CA LEU A 46 -10.29 10.90 45.55
C LEU A 46 -10.24 11.68 44.23
N ALA A 47 -11.09 12.69 44.05
CA ALA A 47 -11.10 13.52 42.85
C ALA A 47 -9.81 14.35 42.70
N THR A 48 -9.30 14.92 43.81
CA THR A 48 -8.03 15.66 43.81
C THR A 48 -6.84 14.74 43.59
N ALA A 49 -6.84 13.53 44.18
CA ALA A 49 -5.82 12.52 43.94
C ALA A 49 -5.78 12.08 42.46
N LEU A 50 -6.93 11.76 41.87
CA LEU A 50 -7.03 11.39 40.45
C LEU A 50 -6.55 12.53 39.54
N SER A 51 -6.94 13.77 39.82
CA SER A 51 -6.52 14.94 39.05
C SER A 51 -4.99 15.14 39.08
N LEU A 52 -4.37 15.00 40.25
CA LEU A 52 -2.91 15.09 40.41
C LEU A 52 -2.18 13.94 39.71
N THR A 53 -2.72 12.72 39.74
CA THR A 53 -2.13 11.59 39.01
C THR A 53 -2.18 11.79 37.49
N LEU A 54 -3.29 12.30 36.96
CA LEU A 54 -3.41 12.62 35.53
C LEU A 54 -2.45 13.73 35.11
N LEU A 55 -2.29 14.78 35.94
CA LEU A 55 -1.29 15.82 35.72
C LEU A 55 0.15 15.29 35.74
N ALA A 56 0.45 14.34 36.64
CA ALA A 56 1.78 13.71 36.68
C ALA A 56 2.03 12.82 35.46
N ILE A 57 1.01 12.09 34.97
CA ILE A 57 1.11 11.27 33.75
C ILE A 57 1.32 12.16 32.52
N THR A 58 0.55 13.23 32.38
CA THR A 58 0.71 14.16 31.25
C THR A 58 2.06 14.88 31.29
N TRP A 59 2.52 15.28 32.48
CA TRP A 59 3.86 15.87 32.65
C TRP A 59 4.98 14.89 32.28
N ASN A 60 4.90 13.62 32.70
CA ASN A 60 5.86 12.60 32.30
C ASN A 60 5.83 12.32 30.79
N ALA A 61 4.65 12.32 30.17
CA ALA A 61 4.51 12.20 28.71
C ALA A 61 5.13 13.40 27.98
N LEU A 62 4.97 14.61 28.52
CA LEU A 62 5.61 15.82 28.00
C LEU A 62 7.13 15.81 28.16
N LEU A 63 7.67 15.30 29.28
CA LEU A 63 9.11 15.09 29.45
C LEU A 63 9.66 14.02 28.49
N ALA A 64 8.93 12.93 28.28
CA ALA A 64 9.29 11.92 27.30
C ALA A 64 9.32 12.51 25.87
N CYS A 65 8.32 13.32 25.50
CA CYS A 65 8.32 14.07 24.24
C CYS A 65 9.47 15.08 24.16
N ARG A 66 9.85 15.75 25.24
CA ARG A 66 10.97 16.70 25.22
C ARG A 66 12.32 16.03 25.01
N ASN A 67 12.49 14.79 25.48
CA ASN A 67 13.70 14.01 25.24
C ASN A 67 13.66 13.25 23.90
N ALA A 68 12.49 13.00 23.32
CA ALA A 68 12.29 12.28 22.06
C ALA A 68 12.10 13.16 20.82
N CYS A 69 11.66 14.42 20.98
CA CYS A 69 11.52 15.38 19.89
C CYS A 69 12.77 16.25 19.77
N GLN A 70 13.88 15.65 19.34
CA GLN A 70 14.86 16.39 18.55
C GLN A 70 14.39 16.39 17.09
N PRO A 71 14.09 17.55 16.48
CA PRO A 71 13.91 17.65 15.04
C PRO A 71 15.31 17.56 14.42
N GLY A 72 15.75 16.35 14.07
CA GLY A 72 17.06 16.15 13.45
C GLY A 72 17.69 14.76 13.57
N ALA A 73 17.09 13.83 14.32
CA ALA A 73 17.52 12.43 14.28
C ALA A 73 16.78 11.71 13.16
N SER A 74 17.47 11.53 12.04
CA SER A 74 17.20 10.48 11.08
C SER A 74 17.07 9.14 11.81
N LEU A 75 15.84 8.68 11.99
CA LEU A 75 15.53 7.31 12.38
C LEU A 75 15.99 6.40 11.22
N HIS A 76 17.26 6.00 11.26
CA HIS A 76 17.62 4.65 10.83
C HIS A 76 16.93 3.71 11.81
N SER A 77 15.77 3.21 11.40
CA SER A 77 15.14 2.07 12.04
C SER A 77 15.97 0.82 11.71
N ASP A 78 17.02 0.59 12.51
CA ASP A 78 17.54 -0.77 12.74
C ASP A 78 16.52 -1.52 13.61
N GLY A 79 15.35 -1.78 13.01
CA GLY A 79 14.42 -2.80 13.42
C GLY A 79 14.59 -3.96 12.46
N LEU A 80 14.65 -5.18 12.98
CA LEU A 80 14.52 -6.41 12.22
C LEU A 80 13.14 -6.46 11.54
N GLU A 81 12.95 -5.64 10.50
CA GLU A 81 11.78 -5.65 9.63
C GLU A 81 11.91 -6.84 8.70
N GLN A 82 11.06 -7.84 8.94
CA GLN A 82 11.01 -9.03 8.11
C GLN A 82 10.57 -8.62 6.68
N PRO A 83 11.36 -8.92 5.64
CA PRO A 83 11.07 -8.50 4.25
C PRO A 83 9.73 -9.06 3.74
N ASN A 84 9.24 -10.15 4.34
CA ASN A 84 7.99 -10.81 3.99
C ASN A 84 6.74 -9.97 4.35
N VAL A 85 6.79 -9.16 5.41
CA VAL A 85 5.63 -8.35 5.86
C VAL A 85 5.45 -7.13 4.96
N ILE A 86 6.55 -6.52 4.49
CA ILE A 86 6.49 -5.42 3.51
C ILE A 86 5.95 -5.94 2.18
N GLN A 87 6.38 -7.13 1.74
CA GLN A 87 5.91 -7.77 0.51
C GLN A 87 4.39 -8.07 0.54
N GLN A 88 3.87 -8.55 1.67
CA GLN A 88 2.44 -8.81 1.84
C GLN A 88 1.60 -7.51 1.79
N ASN A 89 2.10 -6.42 2.36
CA ASN A 89 1.42 -5.12 2.34
C ASN A 89 1.33 -4.51 0.93
N VAL A 90 2.36 -4.68 0.09
CA VAL A 90 2.36 -4.19 -1.30
C VAL A 90 1.36 -4.95 -2.16
N VAL A 91 1.34 -6.29 -2.06
CA VAL A 91 0.37 -7.12 -2.80
C VAL A 91 -1.06 -6.78 -2.39
N LEU A 92 -1.32 -6.62 -1.09
CA LEU A 92 -2.65 -6.28 -0.59
C LEU A 92 -3.11 -4.90 -1.07
N ARG A 93 -2.21 -3.90 -1.08
CA ARG A 93 -2.52 -2.57 -1.64
C ARG A 93 -2.81 -2.62 -3.14
N ASN A 94 -2.03 -3.37 -3.93
CA ASN A 94 -2.26 -3.50 -5.37
C ASN A 94 -3.60 -4.21 -5.68
N MET A 95 -3.92 -5.28 -4.95
CA MET A 95 -5.21 -5.97 -5.05
C MET A 95 -6.38 -5.04 -4.69
N THR A 96 -6.25 -4.27 -3.60
CA THR A 96 -7.30 -3.35 -3.13
C THR A 96 -7.56 -2.24 -4.15
N GLN A 97 -6.50 -1.71 -4.77
CA GLN A 97 -6.61 -0.71 -5.82
C GLN A 97 -7.36 -1.25 -7.03
N ARG A 98 -7.04 -2.46 -7.50
CA ARG A 98 -7.75 -3.10 -8.62
C ARG A 98 -9.23 -3.34 -8.33
N ILE A 99 -9.58 -3.72 -7.09
CA ILE A 99 -10.98 -3.90 -6.68
C ILE A 99 -11.71 -2.56 -6.69
N GLN A 100 -11.13 -1.51 -6.10
CA GLN A 100 -11.74 -0.18 -6.08
C GLN A 100 -11.92 0.40 -7.49
N THR A 101 -10.95 0.20 -8.38
CA THR A 101 -11.07 0.62 -9.79
C THR A 101 -12.19 -0.13 -10.48
N ALA A 102 -12.33 -1.44 -10.26
CA ALA A 102 -13.42 -2.24 -10.83
C ALA A 102 -14.79 -1.80 -10.30
N GLU A 103 -14.92 -1.53 -9.00
CA GLU A 103 -16.15 -1.01 -8.40
C GLU A 103 -16.56 0.35 -9.01
N GLN A 104 -15.61 1.27 -9.16
CA GLN A 104 -15.86 2.57 -9.79
C GLN A 104 -16.28 2.43 -11.25
N ALA A 105 -15.65 1.54 -12.01
CA ALA A 105 -16.03 1.25 -13.39
C ALA A 105 -17.47 0.70 -13.47
N LEU A 106 -17.83 -0.23 -12.57
CA LEU A 106 -19.17 -0.79 -12.49
C LEU A 106 -20.22 0.29 -12.17
N LEU A 107 -19.93 1.18 -11.22
CA LEU A 107 -20.83 2.28 -10.86
C LEU A 107 -21.03 3.26 -12.02
N ARG A 108 -19.97 3.56 -12.78
CA ARG A 108 -20.08 4.39 -14.00
C ARG A 108 -20.98 3.72 -15.04
N LEU A 109 -20.80 2.42 -15.28
CA LEU A 109 -21.66 1.67 -16.20
C LEU A 109 -23.13 1.68 -15.75
N LEU A 110 -23.41 1.45 -14.47
CA LEU A 110 -24.77 1.53 -13.93
C LEU A 110 -25.37 2.93 -14.07
N ALA A 111 -24.59 3.99 -13.84
CA ALA A 111 -25.03 5.36 -14.05
C ALA A 111 -25.36 5.63 -15.52
N THR A 112 -24.51 5.21 -16.46
CA THR A 112 -24.77 5.36 -17.90
C THR A 112 -26.01 4.59 -18.35
N ALA A 113 -26.20 3.36 -17.85
CA ALA A 113 -27.40 2.56 -18.13
C ALA A 113 -28.66 3.23 -17.58
N ARG A 114 -28.60 3.83 -16.38
CA ARG A 114 -29.70 4.59 -15.80
C ARG A 114 -30.02 5.86 -16.60
N HIS A 115 -29.00 6.56 -17.07
CA HIS A 115 -29.19 7.73 -17.94
C HIS A 115 -29.82 7.33 -19.28
N ALA A 116 -29.37 6.23 -19.90
CA ALA A 116 -29.98 5.69 -21.11
C ALA A 116 -31.44 5.28 -20.90
N ALA A 117 -31.76 4.61 -19.78
CA ALA A 117 -33.13 4.24 -19.44
C ALA A 117 -34.03 5.47 -19.21
N ASN A 118 -33.54 6.49 -18.51
CA ASN A 118 -34.29 7.73 -18.28
C ASN A 118 -34.47 8.56 -19.56
N GLN A 119 -33.48 8.56 -20.46
CA GLN A 119 -33.60 9.22 -21.77
C GLN A 119 -34.59 8.46 -22.67
N GLY A 120 -34.58 7.12 -22.65
CA GLY A 120 -35.60 6.30 -23.31
C GLY A 120 -37.01 6.52 -22.76
N ALA A 121 -37.16 6.70 -21.43
CA ALA A 121 -38.43 7.05 -20.81
C ALA A 121 -38.90 8.47 -21.16
N LYS A 122 -37.99 9.44 -21.30
CA LYS A 122 -38.30 10.82 -21.71
C LYS A 122 -38.76 10.93 -23.17
N VAL A 123 -38.29 10.03 -24.04
CA VAL A 123 -38.76 9.93 -25.43
C VAL A 123 -40.15 9.29 -25.50
N ALA A 124 -40.54 8.46 -24.54
CA ALA A 124 -41.89 7.90 -24.46
C ALA A 124 -42.95 8.91 -23.95
N GLU A 125 -42.56 10.00 -23.28
CA GLU A 125 -43.47 11.08 -22.83
C GLU A 125 -43.56 12.27 -23.80
N GLY A 126 -42.75 12.28 -24.87
CA GLY A 126 -42.70 13.33 -25.88
C GLY A 126 -43.38 12.95 -27.20
N GLY A 127 -44.60 12.39 -27.13
CA GLY A 127 -45.41 12.05 -28.31
C GLY A 127 -46.04 13.28 -28.98
N GLY A 128 -45.23 14.06 -29.69
CA GLY A 128 -45.67 15.05 -30.67
C GLY A 128 -45.33 14.57 -32.07
N ALA A 129 -46.35 14.28 -32.88
CA ALA A 129 -46.23 13.77 -34.25
C ALA A 129 -45.33 14.62 -35.14
N PRO A 130 -44.77 14.01 -36.20
CA PRO A 130 -45.30 14.41 -37.50
C PRO A 130 -45.65 13.22 -38.39
N ALA A 131 -46.74 13.42 -39.13
CA ALA A 131 -47.12 12.63 -40.28
C ALA A 131 -46.14 12.88 -41.45
N GLY A 132 -45.79 11.83 -42.17
CA GLY A 132 -45.02 11.90 -43.41
C GLY A 132 -44.86 10.53 -44.04
N ALA A 133 -45.43 10.34 -45.22
CA ALA A 133 -45.79 9.05 -45.84
C ALA A 133 -44.69 8.35 -46.65
N GLY A 134 -44.89 7.04 -46.86
CA GLY A 134 -44.42 6.22 -48.01
C GLY A 134 -43.05 5.57 -47.81
N GLY A 135 -42.79 4.31 -48.18
CA GLY A 135 -43.52 3.25 -48.88
C GLY A 135 -42.57 2.03 -48.91
N GLY A 136 -43.11 0.81 -48.88
CA GLY A 136 -42.39 -0.42 -48.51
C GLY A 136 -41.49 -1.07 -49.57
N GLY A 137 -40.92 -2.21 -49.19
CA GLY A 137 -40.28 -3.17 -50.09
C GLY A 137 -39.17 -3.97 -49.42
N ALA A 138 -39.50 -5.16 -48.92
CA ALA A 138 -38.54 -6.18 -48.52
C ALA A 138 -38.11 -7.01 -49.75
N ALA A 139 -36.83 -7.38 -49.83
CA ALA A 139 -36.34 -8.72 -50.22
C ALA A 139 -34.83 -8.68 -50.54
N GLU A 140 -34.07 -9.54 -49.85
CA GLU A 140 -32.80 -10.11 -50.30
C GLU A 140 -33.03 -11.03 -51.53
N PRO A 141 -32.01 -11.28 -52.40
CA PRO A 141 -31.02 -12.34 -52.09
C PRO A 141 -29.58 -12.15 -52.64
N ASP A 142 -28.64 -12.83 -51.97
CA ASP A 142 -27.34 -13.46 -52.36
C ASP A 142 -26.97 -13.61 -53.87
N PRO A 143 -25.75 -14.11 -54.24
CA PRO A 143 -24.37 -13.76 -53.86
C PRO A 143 -23.44 -13.68 -55.12
N ALA A 144 -22.24 -13.08 -55.05
CA ALA A 144 -21.03 -13.52 -55.78
C ALA A 144 -19.88 -12.49 -55.76
N GLY A 145 -18.72 -12.94 -55.27
CA GLY A 145 -17.41 -12.77 -55.91
C GLY A 145 -16.78 -11.38 -56.00
N ARG A 146 -15.62 -11.19 -55.35
CA ARG A 146 -14.28 -11.33 -55.99
C ARG A 146 -13.15 -10.75 -55.12
N THR A 147 -12.24 -11.66 -54.82
CA THR A 147 -10.79 -11.64 -54.54
C THR A 147 -9.95 -10.35 -54.40
N ASP A 148 -8.90 -10.55 -53.58
CA ASP A 148 -7.53 -10.00 -53.60
C ASP A 148 -7.21 -8.62 -53.02
N GLY A 149 -6.27 -8.61 -52.06
CA GLY A 149 -5.55 -7.41 -51.65
C GLY A 149 -4.87 -7.50 -50.28
N ILE A 150 -3.88 -8.39 -50.12
CA ILE A 150 -2.86 -8.25 -49.06
C ILE A 150 -2.09 -6.97 -49.37
N GLY A 151 -2.23 -5.95 -48.52
CA GLY A 151 -1.46 -4.72 -48.56
C GLY A 151 -1.22 -4.24 -47.14
N GLY A 152 0.02 -4.35 -46.68
CA GLY A 152 0.45 -3.89 -45.36
C GLY A 152 0.13 -2.42 -45.18
N GLY A 153 -0.70 -2.12 -44.19
CA GLY A 153 -0.86 -0.78 -43.66
C GLY A 153 0.15 -0.56 -42.55
N GLU A 154 1.24 0.13 -42.88
CA GLU A 154 1.98 0.94 -41.92
C GLU A 154 1.00 1.95 -41.31
N GLY A 155 0.43 1.60 -40.16
CA GLY A 155 -0.42 2.48 -39.37
C GLY A 155 0.43 3.29 -38.42
N GLY A 156 1.16 4.29 -38.95
CA GLY A 156 1.63 5.43 -38.18
C GLY A 156 0.42 6.24 -37.71
N GLY A 157 -0.23 5.77 -36.64
CA GLY A 157 -1.30 6.47 -35.96
C GLY A 157 -0.69 7.60 -35.14
N ALA A 158 -1.01 8.83 -35.54
CA ALA A 158 -0.71 10.04 -34.78
C ALA A 158 -1.08 9.84 -33.30
N ALA A 159 -0.06 9.82 -32.44
CA ALA A 159 -0.24 9.81 -31.00
C ALA A 159 -0.91 11.13 -30.60
N SER A 160 -2.16 11.03 -30.15
CA SER A 160 -2.90 12.11 -29.51
C SER A 160 -2.15 12.58 -28.26
N ASP A 161 -2.02 13.90 -28.10
CA ASP A 161 -1.24 14.59 -27.07
C ASP A 161 -1.52 14.13 -25.61
N ASP A 162 -2.66 13.48 -25.35
CA ASP A 162 -3.00 12.92 -24.03
C ASP A 162 -2.17 11.69 -23.64
N ASN A 163 -1.72 10.87 -24.60
CA ASN A 163 -0.93 9.65 -24.32
C ASN A 163 0.53 9.94 -23.98
N GLU A 164 1.06 11.09 -24.41
CA GLU A 164 2.46 11.44 -24.18
C GLU A 164 2.69 11.84 -22.72
N ALA A 165 1.74 12.55 -22.11
CA ALA A 165 1.83 12.94 -20.70
C ALA A 165 1.81 11.72 -19.75
N GLU A 166 0.95 10.73 -20.01
CA GLU A 166 0.90 9.49 -19.22
C GLU A 166 2.21 8.69 -19.37
N ARG A 167 2.70 8.52 -20.60
CA ARG A 167 3.96 7.83 -20.89
C ARG A 167 5.15 8.48 -20.16
N THR A 168 5.22 9.81 -20.13
CA THR A 168 6.28 10.52 -19.40
C THR A 168 6.21 10.32 -17.88
N SER A 169 5.00 10.22 -17.31
CA SER A 169 4.81 10.01 -15.87
C SER A 169 5.26 8.60 -15.43
N GLU A 170 4.91 7.58 -16.22
CA GLU A 170 5.33 6.19 -15.94
C GLU A 170 6.85 6.01 -16.08
N GLU A 171 7.47 6.69 -17.06
CA GLU A 171 8.92 6.72 -17.23
C GLU A 171 9.64 7.39 -16.05
N GLU A 172 9.10 8.47 -15.52
CA GLU A 172 9.65 9.15 -14.33
C GLU A 172 9.54 8.26 -13.08
N GLU A 173 8.38 7.66 -12.85
CA GLU A 173 8.18 6.70 -11.76
C GLU A 173 9.13 5.50 -11.89
N GLN A 174 9.31 4.99 -13.11
CA GLN A 174 10.26 3.91 -13.36
C GLN A 174 11.68 4.33 -13.03
N ARG A 175 12.12 5.52 -13.49
CA ARG A 175 13.47 6.05 -13.19
C ARG A 175 13.71 6.16 -11.68
N ALA A 176 12.69 6.53 -10.92
CA ALA A 176 12.75 6.54 -9.46
C ALA A 176 12.88 5.13 -8.88
N MET A 177 12.07 4.17 -9.35
CA MET A 177 12.08 2.78 -8.90
C MET A 177 13.40 2.05 -9.18
N ILE A 178 14.02 2.29 -10.34
CA ILE A 178 15.33 1.72 -10.71
C ILE A 178 16.52 2.47 -10.10
N LYS A 179 16.27 3.51 -9.30
CA LYS A 179 17.30 4.36 -8.69
C LYS A 179 18.29 4.91 -9.72
N TYR A 180 17.77 5.46 -10.82
CA TYR A 180 18.62 6.02 -11.88
C TYR A 180 19.43 7.22 -11.37
N ASP A 181 20.74 7.09 -11.38
CA ASP A 181 21.68 8.17 -11.09
C ASP A 181 22.07 8.87 -12.39
N ARG A 182 21.64 10.12 -12.55
CA ARG A 182 21.92 10.95 -13.74
C ARG A 182 23.41 11.27 -13.91
N ASN A 183 24.17 11.33 -12.82
CA ASN A 183 25.59 11.68 -12.86
C ASN A 183 26.44 10.49 -13.30
N THR A 184 26.14 9.30 -12.76
CA THR A 184 26.91 8.08 -13.05
C THR A 184 26.30 7.25 -14.18
N LYS A 185 25.09 7.59 -14.64
CA LYS A 185 24.26 6.80 -15.58
C LYS A 185 24.02 5.36 -15.11
N LYS A 186 24.09 5.11 -13.80
CA LYS A 186 23.86 3.80 -13.20
C LYS A 186 22.40 3.64 -12.78
N PHE A 187 21.89 2.43 -12.90
CA PHE A 187 20.55 2.05 -12.49
C PHE A 187 20.49 0.56 -12.16
N LEU A 188 19.43 0.16 -11.44
CA LEU A 188 19.08 -1.24 -11.23
C LEU A 188 18.33 -1.77 -12.45
N ARG A 189 18.66 -2.99 -12.89
CA ARG A 189 17.96 -3.64 -14.02
C ARG A 189 16.58 -4.18 -13.64
N PHE A 190 16.30 -4.30 -12.36
CA PHE A 190 15.05 -4.82 -11.80
C PHE A 190 14.35 -3.80 -10.91
N ARG A 191 13.01 -3.84 -10.90
CA ARG A 191 12.15 -2.96 -10.09
C ARG A 191 11.72 -3.63 -8.77
N PRO A 192 11.46 -2.86 -7.70
CA PRO A 192 11.01 -3.39 -6.41
C PRO A 192 9.57 -3.89 -6.41
N ASP A 193 8.78 -3.52 -7.41
CA ASP A 193 7.37 -3.94 -7.57
C ASP A 193 7.23 -5.24 -8.39
N PHE A 194 8.34 -5.89 -8.75
CA PHE A 194 8.39 -7.18 -9.47
C PHE A 194 7.80 -7.16 -10.88
N GLN A 195 7.59 -5.98 -11.48
CA GLN A 195 7.24 -5.88 -12.90
C GLN A 195 8.50 -6.03 -13.78
N CYS A 196 8.34 -6.70 -14.92
CA CYS A 196 9.43 -7.01 -15.84
C CYS A 196 8.95 -7.07 -17.30
N GLY A 197 9.89 -7.13 -18.23
CA GLY A 197 9.63 -7.17 -19.66
C GLY A 197 9.22 -5.81 -20.23
N SER A 198 8.60 -5.84 -21.41
CA SER A 198 8.19 -4.64 -22.17
C SER A 198 6.79 -4.12 -21.83
N ARG A 199 6.17 -4.62 -20.75
CA ARG A 199 4.85 -4.11 -20.28
C ARG A 199 4.97 -2.87 -19.41
N VAL A 200 6.16 -2.58 -18.95
CA VAL A 200 6.55 -1.34 -18.30
C VAL A 200 7.47 -0.58 -19.25
N PRO A 201 7.72 0.73 -19.03
CA PRO A 201 8.68 1.47 -19.83
C PRO A 201 10.03 0.75 -19.93
N LEU A 202 10.77 0.97 -21.01
CA LEU A 202 12.11 0.39 -21.17
C LEU A 202 13.11 1.04 -20.21
N LEU A 203 14.18 0.32 -19.89
CA LEU A 203 15.29 0.86 -19.13
C LEU A 203 16.00 1.98 -19.90
N PRO A 204 16.84 2.81 -19.24
CA PRO A 204 17.55 3.91 -19.90
C PRO A 204 18.49 3.48 -21.05
N ASP A 205 18.83 2.19 -21.15
CA ASP A 205 19.60 1.57 -22.22
C ASP A 205 18.73 0.90 -23.29
N GLU A 206 17.42 1.17 -23.29
CA GLU A 206 16.42 0.62 -24.21
C GLU A 206 16.21 -0.90 -24.08
N GLU A 207 16.73 -1.51 -23.02
CA GLU A 207 16.50 -2.92 -22.69
C GLU A 207 15.25 -3.10 -21.80
N PRO A 208 14.58 -4.26 -21.85
CA PRO A 208 13.42 -4.54 -21.00
C PRO A 208 13.83 -4.66 -19.52
N VAL A 209 12.89 -4.33 -18.61
CA VAL A 209 13.12 -4.51 -17.17
C VAL A 209 13.28 -6.00 -16.83
N GLU A 210 14.27 -6.30 -16.01
CA GLU A 210 14.65 -7.67 -15.65
C GLU A 210 14.10 -8.09 -14.29
N CYS A 211 14.29 -9.36 -13.96
CA CYS A 211 14.14 -9.86 -12.60
C CYS A 211 15.51 -10.05 -11.96
N ASN A 212 15.60 -9.84 -10.65
CA ASN A 212 16.86 -10.01 -9.94
C ASN A 212 17.30 -11.50 -9.98
N PRO A 213 18.45 -11.84 -10.62
CA PRO A 213 18.91 -13.21 -10.75
C PRO A 213 19.27 -13.85 -9.41
N ASP A 214 19.61 -13.04 -8.41
CA ASP A 214 19.98 -13.47 -7.05
C ASP A 214 18.78 -13.48 -6.08
N SER A 215 17.57 -13.19 -6.57
CA SER A 215 16.35 -13.24 -5.76
C SER A 215 15.65 -14.61 -5.82
N ASP A 216 14.69 -14.81 -4.92
CA ASP A 216 13.78 -15.95 -4.96
C ASP A 216 12.86 -15.96 -6.19
N THR A 217 12.75 -14.86 -6.93
CA THR A 217 11.83 -14.70 -8.08
C THR A 217 12.58 -14.28 -9.36
N PRO A 218 13.50 -15.12 -9.86
CA PRO A 218 14.44 -14.71 -10.89
C PRO A 218 13.88 -14.80 -12.33
N CYS A 219 12.65 -15.28 -12.51
CA CYS A 219 12.08 -15.49 -13.85
C CYS A 219 11.02 -14.45 -14.16
N CYS A 220 11.10 -13.82 -15.34
CA CYS A 220 10.04 -12.98 -15.88
C CYS A 220 9.02 -13.82 -16.64
N SER A 221 7.76 -13.79 -16.18
CA SER A 221 6.65 -14.49 -16.84
C SER A 221 6.21 -13.81 -18.14
N ALA A 222 5.48 -14.55 -18.97
CA ALA A 222 4.76 -13.99 -20.12
C ALA A 222 3.80 -12.85 -19.76
N LEU A 223 3.43 -12.69 -18.47
CA LEU A 223 2.57 -11.63 -17.95
C LEU A 223 3.33 -10.40 -17.43
N GLY A 224 4.67 -10.39 -17.52
CA GLY A 224 5.47 -9.24 -17.12
C GLY A 224 5.65 -9.13 -15.60
N TRP A 225 5.65 -10.27 -14.92
CA TRP A 225 5.85 -10.36 -13.47
C TRP A 225 6.98 -11.33 -13.14
N CYS A 226 7.80 -10.95 -12.17
CA CYS A 226 8.87 -11.76 -11.62
C CYS A 226 8.34 -12.86 -10.69
N GLY A 227 8.79 -14.09 -10.88
CA GLY A 227 8.41 -15.24 -10.05
C GLY A 227 9.33 -16.44 -10.22
N LYS A 228 8.93 -17.57 -9.63
CA LYS A 228 9.73 -18.82 -9.60
C LYS A 228 9.00 -20.08 -10.04
N THR A 229 7.70 -19.98 -10.31
CA THR A 229 6.90 -21.17 -10.66
C THR A 229 7.18 -21.59 -12.10
N LYS A 230 6.74 -22.80 -12.48
CA LYS A 230 6.84 -23.28 -13.87
C LYS A 230 6.20 -22.29 -14.87
N LEU A 231 5.12 -21.62 -14.50
CA LEU A 231 4.47 -20.62 -15.35
C LEU A 231 5.30 -19.34 -15.51
N HIS A 232 6.21 -19.04 -14.57
CA HIS A 232 7.12 -17.89 -14.66
C HIS A 232 8.41 -18.23 -15.42
N CYS A 233 8.89 -19.47 -15.36
CA CYS A 233 10.21 -19.83 -15.91
C CYS A 233 10.16 -20.74 -17.15
N LYS A 234 9.06 -21.47 -17.39
CA LYS A 234 8.97 -22.52 -18.43
C LYS A 234 7.92 -22.25 -19.50
N CYS A 235 7.53 -20.99 -19.68
CA CYS A 235 6.65 -20.61 -20.78
C CYS A 235 7.46 -20.21 -22.03
N PRO A 236 6.87 -20.23 -23.23
CA PRO A 236 7.59 -19.95 -24.48
C PRO A 236 8.23 -18.56 -24.56
N THR A 237 7.66 -17.58 -23.86
CA THR A 237 8.11 -16.18 -23.85
C THR A 237 8.70 -15.76 -22.50
N CYS A 238 8.91 -16.70 -21.58
CA CYS A 238 9.45 -16.44 -20.26
C CYS A 238 10.98 -16.32 -20.32
N ILE A 239 11.56 -15.46 -19.47
CA ILE A 239 13.01 -15.28 -19.35
C ILE A 239 13.46 -15.69 -17.95
N ASP A 240 14.50 -16.53 -17.85
CA ASP A 240 15.08 -16.97 -16.58
C ASP A 240 16.47 -16.33 -16.38
N TYR A 241 16.52 -15.26 -15.59
CA TYR A 241 17.73 -14.44 -15.45
C TYR A 241 18.86 -15.13 -14.66
N ARG A 242 18.63 -16.30 -14.03
CA ARG A 242 19.72 -17.09 -13.42
C ARG A 242 20.74 -17.57 -14.44
N GLN A 243 20.28 -17.81 -15.66
CA GLN A 243 21.09 -18.36 -16.75
C GLN A 243 21.73 -17.24 -17.59
N GLU A 244 21.29 -15.99 -17.39
CA GLU A 244 21.60 -14.83 -18.23
C GLU A 244 22.49 -13.80 -17.50
N ARG A 245 23.39 -14.26 -16.63
CA ARG A 245 24.40 -13.42 -15.97
C ARG A 245 25.34 -12.82 -17.04
N ARG A 246 25.03 -11.63 -17.54
CA ARG A 246 25.97 -10.82 -18.34
C ARG A 246 27.05 -10.31 -17.39
N GLY A 247 28.23 -10.91 -17.48
CA GLY A 247 29.43 -10.54 -16.72
C GLY A 247 30.06 -9.25 -17.21
#